data_AF-A0A6P6WGD0-F1
#
_entry.id   AF-A0A6P6WGD0-F1
#
_cell.length_a   1.000
_cell.length_b   1.000
_cell.length_c   1.000
_cell.angle_alpha   90.00
_cell.angle_beta   90.00
_cell.angle_gamma   90.00
#
_symmetry.space_group_name_H-M   'P 1'
#
loop_
_entity.id
_entity.type
_entity.pdbx_description
1 polymer ?
#
loop_
_entity_poly.entity_id
_entity_poly.type
_entity_poly.pdbx_seq_one_letter_code
_entity_poly.pdbx_strand_id
1 'polypeptide(L)'
;MANQMKRLRDRSEEKVAKTKEMLSKQAGQSKQILSKHADKIAKRAEEHERFINKVTYLLSVLGFGTFCFLLGARPQGVPYAYCLLSVIFVPLRWIYYRYKKWHYYLLDFCYYANTLFLVMLLCFPRNEKFFMICFSFAEGPLAWALIVWRCSLAFNSFDKIVSVFIHLLSDCPMLGNCAIDA
;
A
#
# COMPACT_ATOMS: atom_id res chain seq x y z
N MET A 1 13.56 20.55 -74.90
CA MET A 1 13.18 19.60 -73.82
C MET A 1 13.48 20.11 -72.40
N ALA A 2 14.61 20.80 -72.15
CA ALA A 2 15.00 21.25 -70.81
C ALA A 2 13.97 22.13 -70.05
N ASN A 3 13.23 22.99 -70.76
CA ASN A 3 12.27 23.90 -70.13
C ASN A 3 11.00 23.20 -69.59
N GLN A 4 10.61 22.08 -70.21
CA GLN A 4 9.47 21.25 -69.77
C GLN A 4 9.85 20.43 -68.52
N MET A 5 11.06 19.87 -68.48
CA MET A 5 11.59 19.16 -67.31
C MET A 5 11.72 20.07 -66.08
N LYS A 6 12.17 21.33 -66.26
CA LYS A 6 12.21 22.32 -65.16
C LYS A 6 10.82 22.56 -64.55
N ARG A 7 9.82 22.84 -65.38
CA ARG A 7 8.43 23.05 -64.92
C ARG A 7 7.83 21.84 -64.21
N LEU A 8 8.18 20.63 -64.63
CA LEU A 8 7.70 19.41 -63.97
C LEU A 8 8.35 19.22 -62.59
N ARG A 9 9.65 19.54 -62.47
CA ARG A 9 10.38 19.52 -61.19
C ARG A 9 9.84 20.56 -60.22
N ASP A 10 9.65 21.80 -60.66
CA ASP A 10 9.12 22.88 -59.80
C ASP A 10 7.71 22.53 -59.28
N ARG A 11 6.85 21.93 -60.13
CA ARG A 11 5.51 21.47 -59.74
C ARG A 11 5.54 20.27 -58.79
N SER A 12 6.59 19.46 -58.83
CA SER A 12 6.78 18.35 -57.90
C SER A 12 7.26 18.84 -56.53
N GLU A 13 8.16 19.82 -56.50
CA GLU A 13 8.66 20.43 -55.26
C GLU A 13 7.56 21.21 -54.54
N GLU A 14 6.72 21.95 -55.28
CA GLU A 14 5.56 22.65 -54.72
C GLU A 14 4.57 21.69 -54.07
N LYS A 15 4.28 20.55 -54.72
CA LYS A 15 3.41 19.51 -54.16
C LYS A 15 4.00 18.90 -52.89
N VAL A 16 5.30 18.60 -52.89
CA VAL A 16 6.02 18.03 -51.73
C VAL A 16 6.03 19.00 -50.56
N ALA A 17 6.26 20.29 -50.80
CA ALA A 17 6.21 21.33 -49.77
C ALA A 17 4.81 21.44 -49.14
N LYS A 18 3.76 21.43 -49.98
CA LYS A 18 2.37 21.51 -49.53
C LYS A 18 1.96 20.28 -48.71
N THR A 19 2.38 19.07 -49.11
CA THR A 19 2.13 17.84 -48.35
C THR A 19 2.86 17.84 -47.01
N LYS A 20 4.11 18.31 -46.94
CA LYS A 20 4.84 18.45 -45.67
C LYS A 20 4.16 19.40 -44.68
N GLU A 21 3.64 20.53 -45.17
CA GLU A 21 2.92 21.51 -44.34
C GLU A 21 1.60 20.95 -43.80
N MET A 22 0.84 20.22 -44.62
CA MET A 22 -0.39 19.54 -44.18
C MET A 22 -0.08 18.47 -43.12
N LEU A 23 0.99 17.69 -43.33
CA LEU A 23 1.41 16.65 -42.39
C LEU A 23 1.86 17.23 -41.04
N SER A 24 2.60 18.34 -41.04
CA SER A 24 3.06 19.00 -39.82
C SER A 24 1.89 19.63 -39.04
N LYS A 25 0.92 20.23 -39.73
CA LYS A 25 -0.33 20.71 -39.11
C LYS A 25 -1.14 19.57 -38.50
N GLN A 26 -1.29 18.45 -39.21
CA GLN A 26 -2.02 17.28 -38.71
C GLN A 26 -1.31 16.62 -37.51
N ALA A 27 0.01 16.50 -37.55
CA ALA A 27 0.80 16.02 -36.43
C ALA A 27 0.69 16.94 -35.19
N GLY A 28 0.67 18.26 -35.40
CA GLY A 28 0.42 19.24 -34.34
C GLY A 28 -0.95 19.08 -33.71
N GLN A 29 -2.00 18.95 -34.53
CA GLN A 29 -3.37 18.74 -34.06
C GLN A 29 -3.55 17.41 -33.32
N SER A 30 -3.02 16.29 -33.84
CA SER A 30 -3.08 14.99 -33.16
C SER A 30 -2.34 14.98 -31.83
N LYS A 31 -1.16 15.63 -31.73
CA LYS A 31 -0.44 15.77 -30.45
C LYS A 31 -1.24 16.58 -29.43
N GLN A 32 -1.91 17.65 -29.87
CA GLN A 32 -2.72 18.50 -28.99
C GLN A 32 -3.99 17.80 -28.49
N ILE A 33 -4.60 16.94 -29.31
CA ILE A 33 -5.76 16.13 -28.91
C ILE A 33 -5.31 15.05 -27.92
N LEU A 34 -4.18 14.39 -28.16
CA LEU A 34 -3.62 13.37 -27.28
C LEU A 34 -3.22 13.95 -25.91
N SER A 35 -2.57 15.12 -25.88
CA SER A 35 -2.20 15.78 -24.62
C SER A 35 -3.43 16.14 -23.80
N LYS A 36 -4.49 16.69 -24.42
CA LYS A 36 -5.76 16.99 -23.73
C LYS A 36 -6.45 15.76 -23.15
N HIS A 37 -6.34 14.60 -23.81
CA HIS A 37 -6.89 13.36 -23.28
C HIS A 37 -6.03 12.81 -22.14
N ALA A 38 -4.70 12.86 -22.27
CA ALA A 38 -3.77 12.47 -21.21
C ALA A 38 -3.98 13.32 -19.95
N ASP A 39 -4.11 14.64 -20.10
CA ASP A 39 -4.35 15.56 -18.98
C ASP A 39 -5.69 15.28 -18.30
N LYS A 40 -6.77 14.99 -19.05
CA LYS A 40 -8.07 14.62 -18.49
C LYS A 40 -8.03 13.29 -17.73
N ILE A 41 -7.28 12.31 -18.23
CA ILE A 41 -7.13 11.00 -17.59
C ILE A 41 -6.29 11.14 -16.32
N ALA A 42 -5.19 11.90 -16.36
CA ALA A 42 -4.35 12.19 -15.20
C ALA A 42 -5.15 12.90 -14.10
N LYS A 43 -5.92 13.94 -14.47
CA LYS A 43 -6.73 14.71 -13.52
C LYS A 43 -7.83 13.87 -12.86
N ARG A 44 -8.47 12.97 -13.63
CA ARG A 44 -9.50 12.06 -13.12
C ARG A 44 -8.92 11.00 -12.19
N ALA A 45 -7.73 10.48 -12.50
CA ALA A 45 -7.02 9.54 -11.63
C ALA A 45 -6.61 10.19 -10.31
N GLU A 46 -6.10 11.42 -10.36
CA GLU A 46 -5.69 12.20 -9.18
C GLU A 46 -6.89 12.53 -8.27
N GLU A 47 -8.03 12.92 -8.84
CA GLU A 47 -9.27 13.17 -8.08
C GLU A 47 -9.79 11.90 -7.38
N HIS A 48 -9.78 10.76 -8.08
CA HIS A 48 -10.18 9.47 -7.51
C HIS A 48 -9.25 9.02 -6.39
N GLU A 49 -7.93 9.12 -6.60
CA GLU A 49 -6.93 8.77 -5.59
C GLU A 49 -7.09 9.64 -4.34
N ARG A 50 -7.34 10.94 -4.52
CA ARG A 50 -7.57 11.88 -3.41
C ARG A 50 -8.84 11.57 -2.63
N PHE A 51 -9.90 11.14 -3.31
CA PHE A 51 -11.15 10.73 -2.64
C PHE A 51 -10.96 9.45 -1.84
N ILE A 52 -10.34 8.42 -2.44
CA ILE A 52 -10.05 7.15 -1.76
C ILE A 52 -9.16 7.39 -0.54
N ASN A 53 -8.14 8.23 -0.66
CA ASN A 53 -7.26 8.58 0.45
C ASN A 53 -8.01 9.26 1.59
N LYS A 54 -8.93 10.20 1.31
CA LYS A 54 -9.75 10.85 2.35
C LYS A 54 -10.70 9.88 3.05
N VAL A 55 -11.37 9.00 2.30
CA VAL A 55 -12.29 8.02 2.87
C VAL A 55 -11.53 6.98 3.71
N THR A 56 -10.41 6.49 3.19
CA THR A 56 -9.51 5.57 3.90
C THR A 56 -8.97 6.21 5.17
N TYR A 57 -8.59 7.49 5.13
CA TYR A 57 -8.17 8.25 6.30
C TYR A 57 -9.24 8.26 7.39
N LEU A 58 -10.47 8.67 7.06
CA LEU A 58 -11.55 8.77 8.04
C LEU A 58 -11.93 7.41 8.63
N LEU A 59 -12.11 6.39 7.79
CA LEU A 59 -12.41 5.03 8.24
C LEU A 59 -11.30 4.47 9.13
N SER A 60 -10.05 4.75 8.80
CA SER A 60 -8.91 4.21 9.55
C SER A 60 -8.70 4.94 10.88
N VAL A 61 -8.91 6.26 10.95
CA VAL A 61 -8.86 7.01 12.22
C VAL A 61 -9.98 6.56 13.15
N LEU A 62 -11.20 6.40 12.63
CA LEU A 62 -12.33 5.90 13.40
C LEU A 62 -12.09 4.45 13.86
N GLY A 63 -11.63 3.58 12.96
CA GLY A 63 -11.30 2.19 13.30
C GLY A 63 -10.18 2.08 14.34
N PHE A 64 -9.14 2.90 14.22
CA PHE A 64 -8.05 2.97 15.19
C PHE A 64 -8.53 3.46 16.55
N GLY A 65 -9.33 4.54 16.58
CA GLY A 65 -9.93 5.06 17.81
C GLY A 65 -10.85 4.04 18.48
N THR A 66 -11.73 3.38 17.73
CA THR A 66 -12.61 2.32 18.25
C THR A 66 -11.79 1.15 18.79
N PHE A 67 -10.71 0.78 18.12
CA PHE A 67 -9.84 -0.30 18.58
C PHE A 67 -9.09 0.05 19.87
N CYS A 68 -8.43 1.20 19.95
CA CYS A 68 -7.77 1.66 21.17
C CYS A 68 -8.76 1.80 22.34
N PHE A 69 -9.99 2.25 22.06
CA PHE A 69 -11.06 2.30 23.04
C PHE A 69 -11.45 0.90 23.52
N LEU A 70 -11.59 -0.08 22.61
CA LEU A 70 -11.90 -1.47 22.95
C LEU A 70 -10.80 -2.10 23.82
N LEU A 71 -9.52 -1.84 23.48
CA LEU A 71 -8.37 -2.31 24.24
C LEU A 71 -8.38 -1.77 25.68
N GLY A 72 -8.67 -0.47 25.85
CA GLY A 72 -8.74 0.16 27.17
C GLY A 72 -9.97 -0.27 27.99
N ALA A 73 -11.09 -0.58 27.33
CA ALA A 73 -12.33 -0.95 28.02
C ALA A 73 -12.39 -2.43 28.45
N ARG A 74 -11.80 -3.35 27.67
CA ARG A 74 -11.73 -4.80 28.01
C ARG A 74 -10.41 -5.44 27.55
N PRO A 75 -9.38 -5.44 28.41
CA PRO A 75 -8.06 -6.01 28.09
C PRO A 75 -8.08 -7.54 27.86
N GLN A 76 -9.12 -8.24 28.31
CA GLN A 76 -9.29 -9.68 28.09
C GLN A 76 -9.64 -10.04 26.63
N GLY A 77 -10.20 -9.10 25.87
CA GLY A 77 -10.60 -9.32 24.46
C GLY A 77 -9.46 -9.11 23.45
N VAL A 78 -8.34 -8.56 23.90
CA VAL A 78 -7.16 -8.20 23.08
C VAL A 78 -6.61 -9.40 22.29
N PRO A 79 -6.42 -10.60 22.89
CA PRO A 79 -5.83 -11.71 22.17
C PRO A 79 -6.78 -12.33 21.13
N TYR A 80 -8.09 -12.25 21.37
CA TYR A 80 -9.13 -12.67 20.43
C TYR A 80 -9.23 -11.70 19.24
N ALA A 81 -9.20 -10.40 19.50
CA ALA A 81 -9.13 -9.38 18.46
C ALA A 81 -7.86 -9.56 17.60
N TYR A 82 -6.71 -9.87 18.23
CA TYR A 82 -5.47 -10.18 17.52
C TYR A 82 -5.61 -11.39 16.59
N CYS A 83 -6.18 -12.50 17.06
CA CYS A 83 -6.42 -13.68 16.23
C CYS A 83 -7.32 -13.34 15.04
N LEU A 84 -8.43 -12.63 15.29
CA LEU A 84 -9.41 -12.30 14.26
C LEU A 84 -8.83 -11.36 13.20
N LEU A 85 -8.07 -10.34 13.62
CA LEU A 85 -7.39 -9.41 12.72
C LEU A 85 -6.28 -10.12 11.94
N SER A 86 -5.46 -10.95 12.60
CA SER A 86 -4.36 -11.67 11.93
C SER A 86 -4.88 -12.66 10.87
N VAL A 87 -5.96 -13.38 11.17
CA VAL A 87 -6.60 -14.31 10.22
C VAL A 87 -7.23 -13.58 9.04
N ILE A 88 -7.61 -12.30 9.17
CA ILE A 88 -8.14 -11.51 8.05
C ILE A 88 -7.03 -10.84 7.25
N PHE A 89 -6.09 -10.17 7.94
CA PHE A 89 -5.06 -9.34 7.29
C PHE A 89 -3.96 -10.15 6.62
N VAL A 90 -3.53 -11.27 7.21
CA VAL A 90 -2.46 -12.12 6.66
C VAL A 90 -2.85 -12.72 5.30
N PRO A 91 -4.00 -13.38 5.11
CA PRO A 91 -4.37 -13.92 3.81
C PRO A 91 -4.74 -12.84 2.80
N LEU A 92 -5.36 -11.73 3.22
CA LEU A 92 -5.67 -10.61 2.32
C LEU A 92 -4.38 -10.04 1.69
N ARG A 93 -3.32 -9.89 2.49
CA ARG A 93 -2.00 -9.49 1.99
C ARG A 93 -1.30 -10.58 1.20
N TRP A 94 -1.43 -11.84 1.59
CA TRP A 94 -0.90 -12.97 0.82
C TRP A 94 -1.44 -12.97 -0.61
N ILE A 95 -2.76 -12.78 -0.78
CA ILE A 95 -3.42 -12.69 -2.09
C ILE A 95 -2.89 -11.49 -2.89
N TYR A 96 -2.74 -10.32 -2.25
CA TYR A 96 -2.20 -9.12 -2.89
C TYR A 96 -0.76 -9.32 -3.39
N TYR A 97 0.10 -9.93 -2.58
CA TYR A 97 1.51 -10.21 -2.93
C TYR A 97 1.66 -11.26 -4.04
N ARG A 98 0.79 -12.28 -4.04
CA ARG A 98 0.69 -13.28 -5.12
C ARG A 98 0.36 -12.63 -6.46
N TYR A 99 -0.45 -11.58 -6.45
CA TYR A 99 -0.87 -10.87 -7.65
C TYR A 99 0.25 -10.00 -8.24
N LYS A 100 1.12 -9.41 -7.39
CA LYS A 100 2.25 -8.56 -7.82
C LYS A 100 3.57 -9.32 -8.05
N LYS A 101 3.61 -10.65 -7.87
CA LYS A 101 4.83 -11.49 -7.91
C LYS A 101 5.96 -11.04 -6.97
N TRP A 102 5.63 -10.34 -5.90
CA TRP A 102 6.59 -9.85 -4.90
C TRP A 102 6.70 -10.81 -3.70
N HIS A 103 6.93 -12.09 -3.99
CA HIS A 103 6.94 -13.14 -2.97
C HIS A 103 8.02 -12.94 -1.88
N TYR A 104 9.09 -12.22 -2.20
CA TYR A 104 10.19 -11.93 -1.27
C TYR A 104 9.86 -10.93 -0.18
N TYR A 105 8.79 -10.13 -0.32
CA TYR A 105 8.36 -9.19 0.72
C TYR A 105 7.63 -9.89 1.90
N LEU A 106 7.18 -11.13 1.69
CA LEU A 106 6.58 -11.96 2.74
C LEU A 106 7.61 -12.54 3.72
N LEU A 107 8.90 -12.42 3.41
CA LEU A 107 10.01 -12.82 4.27
C LEU A 107 10.39 -11.74 5.31
N ASP A 108 9.68 -10.61 5.34
CA ASP A 108 9.88 -9.63 6.39
C ASP A 108 9.63 -10.25 7.78
N PHE A 109 10.55 -9.99 8.70
CA PHE A 109 10.58 -10.57 10.04
C PHE A 109 9.25 -10.39 10.81
N CYS A 110 8.50 -9.33 10.50
CA CYS A 110 7.21 -9.06 11.13
C CYS A 110 6.12 -10.07 10.80
N TYR A 111 6.11 -10.66 9.59
CA TYR A 111 5.16 -11.73 9.25
C TYR A 111 5.49 -13.03 9.96
N TYR A 112 6.79 -13.32 10.10
CA TYR A 112 7.26 -14.47 10.85
C TYR A 112 6.92 -14.35 12.34
N ALA A 113 7.19 -13.19 12.94
CA ALA A 113 6.81 -12.88 14.31
C ALA A 113 5.29 -13.01 14.52
N ASN A 114 4.47 -12.42 13.66
CA ASN A 114 3.00 -12.53 13.76
C ASN A 114 2.50 -13.98 13.68
N THR A 115 3.11 -14.81 12.84
CA THR A 115 2.74 -16.22 12.72
C THR A 115 3.12 -16.99 13.99
N LEU A 116 4.30 -16.71 14.56
CA LEU A 116 4.74 -17.25 15.85
C LEU A 116 3.80 -16.86 17.00
N PHE A 117 3.35 -15.60 17.04
CA PHE A 117 2.37 -15.12 18.01
C PHE A 117 1.03 -15.86 17.87
N LEU A 118 0.53 -16.06 16.64
CA LEU A 118 -0.69 -16.83 16.36
C LEU A 118 -0.57 -18.29 16.85
N VAL A 119 0.57 -18.93 16.59
CA VAL A 119 0.85 -20.31 17.02
C VAL A 119 0.93 -20.41 18.55
N MET A 120 1.57 -19.43 19.21
CA MET A 120 1.62 -19.36 20.67
C MET A 120 0.21 -19.24 21.26
N LEU A 121 -0.63 -18.38 20.69
CA LEU A 121 -2.00 -18.14 21.14
C LEU A 121 -2.96 -19.32 20.93
N LEU A 122 -2.87 -20.00 19.77
CA LEU A 122 -3.76 -21.11 19.41
C LEU A 122 -3.34 -22.45 20.02
N CYS A 123 -2.04 -22.76 20.03
CA CYS A 123 -1.56 -24.09 20.38
C CYS A 123 -0.97 -24.18 21.80
N PHE A 124 -0.37 -23.11 22.32
CA PHE A 124 0.39 -23.17 23.58
C PHE A 124 0.24 -21.91 24.47
N PRO A 125 -0.99 -21.49 24.83
CA PRO A 125 -1.20 -20.24 25.58
C PRO A 125 -0.62 -20.26 27.01
N ARG A 126 -0.38 -21.44 27.60
CA ARG A 126 0.17 -21.60 28.97
C ARG A 126 1.68 -21.82 29.04
N ASN A 127 2.40 -21.86 27.91
CA ASN A 127 3.84 -22.09 27.92
C ASN A 127 4.63 -20.78 28.07
N GLU A 128 5.17 -20.57 29.27
CA GLU A 128 5.95 -19.37 29.64
C GLU A 128 7.19 -19.15 28.76
N LYS A 129 7.86 -20.22 28.31
CA LYS A 129 9.04 -20.12 27.43
C LYS A 129 8.69 -19.57 26.05
N PHE A 130 7.55 -19.98 25.50
CA PHE A 130 7.07 -19.49 24.20
C PHE A 130 6.61 -18.04 24.31
N PHE A 131 5.98 -17.68 25.43
CA PHE A 131 5.63 -16.30 25.76
C PHE A 131 6.88 -15.40 25.78
N MET A 132 7.94 -15.78 26.50
CA MET A 132 9.19 -15.02 26.57
C MET A 132 9.85 -14.81 25.20
N ILE A 133 9.83 -15.81 24.32
CA ILE A 133 10.41 -15.69 22.97
C ILE A 133 9.59 -14.68 22.15
N CYS A 134 8.26 -14.79 22.18
CA CYS A 134 7.39 -13.86 21.47
C CYS A 134 7.52 -12.43 22.02
N PHE A 135 7.59 -12.28 23.34
CA PHE A 135 7.84 -11.01 24.02
C PHE A 135 9.16 -10.37 23.57
N SER A 136 10.24 -11.16 23.54
CA SER A 136 11.56 -10.70 23.08
C SER A 136 11.56 -10.26 21.61
N PHE A 137 10.76 -10.91 20.77
CA PHE A 137 10.62 -10.52 19.37
C PHE A 137 9.80 -9.24 19.18
N ALA A 138 8.74 -9.04 19.97
CA ALA A 138 7.94 -7.81 19.94
C ALA A 138 8.73 -6.60 20.44
N GLU A 139 9.28 -6.66 21.65
CA GLU A 139 10.05 -5.57 22.28
C GLU A 139 11.41 -5.35 21.62
N GLY A 140 11.96 -6.36 20.96
CA GLY A 140 13.24 -6.28 20.27
C GLY A 140 13.07 -5.88 18.81
N PRO A 141 13.34 -6.77 17.85
CA PRO A 141 13.41 -6.44 16.43
C PRO A 141 12.15 -5.76 15.88
N LEU A 142 10.95 -6.04 16.40
CA LEU A 142 9.71 -5.43 15.94
C LEU A 142 9.58 -3.96 16.37
N ALA A 143 9.79 -3.64 17.65
CA ALA A 143 9.78 -2.28 18.16
C ALA A 143 10.91 -1.43 17.54
N TRP A 144 12.10 -2.00 17.41
CA TRP A 144 13.23 -1.32 16.77
C TRP A 144 12.99 -1.09 15.27
N ALA A 145 12.33 -2.02 14.57
CA ALA A 145 11.96 -1.82 13.17
C ALA A 145 10.99 -0.64 12.99
N LEU A 146 10.02 -0.44 13.89
CA LEU A 146 9.14 0.75 13.83
C LEU A 146 9.92 2.06 13.90
N ILE A 147 10.92 2.13 14.78
CA ILE A 147 11.75 3.31 15.00
C ILE A 147 12.67 3.55 13.79
N VAL A 148 13.39 2.51 13.36
CA VAL A 148 14.38 2.58 12.27
C VAL A 148 13.70 2.89 10.93
N TRP A 149 12.57 2.23 10.64
CA TRP A 149 11.87 2.38 9.38
C TRP A 149 10.92 3.57 9.37
N ARG A 150 10.84 4.33 10.47
CA ARG A 150 9.91 5.45 10.68
C ARG A 150 8.56 5.11 10.07
N CYS A 151 7.91 4.06 10.58
CA CYS A 151 6.53 3.74 10.22
C CYS A 151 5.62 4.88 10.69
N SER A 152 5.65 5.99 9.94
CA SER A 152 4.87 7.18 10.18
C SER A 152 3.42 6.76 9.99
N LEU A 153 2.61 7.00 11.02
CA LEU A 153 1.18 6.75 11.05
C LEU A 153 0.50 7.63 9.99
N ALA A 154 0.68 7.24 8.74
CA ALA A 154 0.14 7.91 7.58
C ALA A 154 -1.20 7.25 7.27
N PHE A 155 -2.25 7.85 7.82
CA PHE A 155 -3.65 7.46 7.60
C PHE A 155 -4.07 7.51 6.11
N ASN A 156 -3.21 8.03 5.24
CA ASN A 156 -3.36 8.05 3.78
C ASN A 156 -3.22 6.65 3.13
N SER A 157 -2.77 5.64 3.86
CA SER A 157 -2.55 4.30 3.31
C SER A 157 -2.86 3.21 4.34
N PHE A 158 -3.88 2.40 4.03
CA PHE A 158 -4.34 1.28 4.85
C PHE A 158 -3.20 0.33 5.24
N ASP A 159 -2.29 0.05 4.31
CA ASP A 159 -1.17 -0.87 4.50
C ASP A 159 -0.20 -0.44 5.63
N LYS A 160 0.06 0.87 5.75
CA LYS A 160 0.89 1.43 6.84
C LYS A 160 0.19 1.40 8.18
N ILE A 161 -1.12 1.61 8.18
CA ILE A 161 -1.94 1.55 9.41
C ILE A 161 -2.00 0.13 9.91
N VAL A 162 -2.30 -0.85 9.05
CA VAL A 162 -2.29 -2.27 9.39
C VAL A 162 -0.92 -2.68 9.91
N SER A 163 0.17 -2.15 9.34
CA SER A 163 1.52 -2.36 9.87
C SER A 163 1.67 -1.82 11.29
N VAL A 164 1.34 -0.54 11.54
CA VAL A 164 1.41 0.05 12.88
C VAL A 164 0.49 -0.66 13.86
N PHE A 165 -0.70 -1.08 13.40
CA PHE A 165 -1.67 -1.83 14.16
C PHE A 165 -1.07 -3.14 14.63
N ILE A 166 -0.50 -3.92 13.71
CA ILE A 166 0.13 -5.21 14.01
C ILE A 166 1.27 -5.04 15.01
N HIS A 167 2.09 -3.99 14.89
CA HIS A 167 3.19 -3.77 15.81
C HIS A 167 2.69 -3.34 17.20
N LEU A 168 1.77 -2.36 17.29
CA LEU A 168 1.14 -1.98 18.57
C LEU A 168 0.34 -3.12 19.21
N LEU A 169 -0.27 -3.99 18.40
CA LEU A 169 -0.98 -5.18 18.86
C LEU A 169 -0.05 -6.30 19.30
N SER A 170 1.23 -6.29 18.96
CA SER A 170 2.16 -7.32 19.42
C SER A 170 2.55 -7.09 20.88
N ASP A 171 2.56 -5.82 21.33
CA ASP A 171 2.84 -5.43 22.72
C ASP A 171 1.62 -5.58 23.65
N CYS A 172 0.41 -5.37 23.14
CA CYS A 172 -0.80 -5.27 23.99
C CYS A 172 -1.29 -6.60 24.65
N PRO A 173 -1.28 -7.78 23.99
CA PRO A 173 -1.64 -9.05 24.61
C PRO A 173 -0.70 -9.46 25.74
N MET A 174 0.56 -9.01 25.69
CA MET A 174 1.58 -9.29 26.69
C MET A 174 1.31 -8.51 27.99
N LEU A 175 0.91 -7.24 27.88
CA LEU A 175 0.44 -6.42 29.00
C LEU A 175 -0.85 -6.96 29.64
N GLY A 176 -1.77 -7.49 28.83
CA GLY A 176 -3.03 -8.06 29.31
C GLY A 176 -2.81 -9.28 30.22
N ASN A 177 -1.95 -10.22 29.82
CA ASN A 177 -1.62 -11.37 30.67
C ASN A 177 -0.85 -10.96 31.93
N CYS A 178 0.08 -10.00 31.81
CA CYS A 178 0.82 -9.50 32.98
C CYS A 178 -0.07 -8.75 34.00
N ALA A 179 -1.18 -8.16 33.55
CA ALA A 179 -2.18 -7.49 34.39
C ALA A 179 -3.28 -8.43 34.93
N ILE A 180 -3.39 -9.66 34.40
CA ILE A 180 -4.30 -10.70 34.93
C ILE A 180 -3.60 -11.54 36.00
N ASP A 181 -2.28 -11.66 35.91
CA ASP A 181 -1.44 -12.43 36.86
C ASP A 181 -0.83 -11.56 37.99
N ALA A 182 -1.18 -10.27 38.10
CA ALA A 182 -0.77 -9.34 39.16
C ALA A 182 -1.96 -8.92 40.05
#